data_AF-A0A968XUJ1-F1
#
_entry.id   AF-A0A968XUJ1-F1
#
_cell.length_a   1.000
_cell.length_b   1.000
_cell.length_c   1.000
_cell.angle_alpha   90.00
_cell.angle_beta   90.00
_cell.angle_gamma   90.00
#
_symmetry.space_group_name_H-M   'P 1'
#
loop_
_entity.id
_entity.type
_entity.pdbx_description
1 polymer ?
#
loop_
_entity_poly.entity_id
_entity_poly.type
_entity_poly.pdbx_seq_one_letter_code
_entity_poly.pdbx_strand_id
1 'polypeptide(L)'
;MEPFFAAIFLKDFYWEKGAKGWTPRWCNFGAGTVNRSFFDWLRASSFTGPLCQHHEYKELGTDAAMRANFKKDLAALREWLA
;
A
#
# COMPACT_ATOMS: atom_id res chain seq x y z
N MET A 1 -8.20 -12.30 -14.37
CA MET A 1 -6.96 -11.87 -13.69
C MET A 1 -6.03 -13.07 -13.52
N GLU A 2 -6.54 -14.21 -13.09
CA GLU A 2 -5.81 -15.48 -13.17
C GLU A 2 -5.70 -16.03 -14.61
N PRO A 3 -4.69 -16.87 -14.92
CA PRO A 3 -3.72 -17.53 -14.01
C PRO A 3 -2.33 -16.86 -13.88
N PHE A 4 -2.16 -15.59 -14.28
CA PHE A 4 -0.82 -15.00 -14.48
C PHE A 4 -0.30 -14.11 -13.34
N PHE A 5 -1.08 -13.88 -12.28
CA PHE A 5 -0.61 -13.10 -11.12
C PHE A 5 0.01 -14.01 -10.06
N ALA A 6 1.26 -13.72 -9.69
CA ALA A 6 2.02 -14.49 -8.71
C ALA A 6 2.08 -13.86 -7.32
N ALA A 7 1.95 -12.53 -7.20
CA ALA A 7 2.03 -11.81 -5.94
C ALA A 7 1.32 -10.45 -6.07
N ILE A 8 0.81 -9.93 -4.95
CA ILE A 8 0.23 -8.58 -4.87
C ILE A 8 1.09 -7.74 -3.92
N PHE A 9 1.56 -6.60 -4.40
CA PHE A 9 2.35 -5.66 -3.60
C PHE A 9 1.47 -4.48 -3.17
N LEU A 10 1.37 -4.27 -1.86
CA LEU A 10 0.49 -3.30 -1.24
C LEU A 10 1.31 -2.11 -0.72
N LYS A 11 1.07 -0.93 -1.30
CA LYS A 11 1.62 0.36 -0.90
C LYS A 11 0.59 1.45 -1.15
N ASP A 12 0.73 2.62 -0.55
CA ASP A 12 -0.22 3.72 -0.71
C ASP A 12 0.48 5.06 -1.01
N PHE A 13 -0.27 5.94 -1.67
CA PHE A 13 0.20 7.24 -2.14
C PHE A 13 -0.97 8.18 -2.38
N TYR A 14 -0.70 9.48 -2.41
CA TYR A 14 -1.64 10.48 -2.89
C TYR A 14 -1.03 11.36 -3.97
N TRP A 15 -1.87 11.98 -4.78
CA TRP A 15 -1.45 12.95 -5.79
C TRP A 15 -1.38 14.35 -5.19
N GLU A 16 -0.23 14.99 -5.33
CA GLU A 16 -0.02 16.37 -4.92
C GLU A 16 0.19 17.25 -6.15
N LYS A 17 -0.50 18.39 -6.22
CA LYS A 17 -0.39 19.35 -7.33
C LYS A 17 0.62 20.43 -6.97
N GLY A 18 1.78 20.39 -7.61
CA GLY A 18 2.81 21.42 -7.53
C GLY A 18 2.81 22.37 -8.75
N ALA A 19 3.75 23.31 -8.76
CA ALA A 19 3.93 24.26 -9.87
C ALA A 19 4.26 23.57 -11.22
N LYS A 20 4.81 22.35 -11.18
CA LYS A 20 5.18 21.56 -12.36
C LYS A 20 4.14 20.49 -12.74
N GLY A 21 2.99 20.46 -12.07
CA GLY A 21 1.94 19.46 -12.30
C GLY A 21 1.75 18.51 -11.13
N TRP A 22 1.14 17.36 -11.41
CA TRP A 22 0.82 16.34 -10.42
C TRP A 22 2.00 15.39 -10.19
N THR A 23 2.34 15.16 -8.93
CA THR A 23 3.38 14.21 -8.51
C THR A 23 2.85 13.28 -7.43
N PRO A 24 3.20 11.98 -7.46
CA PRO A 24 2.81 11.07 -6.39
C PRO A 24 3.65 11.37 -5.14
N ARG A 25 3.00 11.33 -3.98
CA ARG A 25 3.63 11.42 -2.66
C ARG A 25 3.39 10.11 -1.92
N TRP A 26 4.46 9.43 -1.54
CA TRP A 26 4.36 8.16 -0.81
C TRP A 26 3.91 8.42 0.62
N CYS A 27 2.97 7.61 1.11
CA CYS A 27 2.40 7.76 2.44
C CYS A 27 2.23 6.40 3.11
N ASN A 28 1.92 6.40 4.41
CA ASN A 28 1.54 5.17 5.09
C ASN A 28 0.28 4.57 4.47
N PHE A 29 0.18 3.25 4.54
CA PHE A 29 -0.96 2.51 4.01
C PHE A 29 -2.29 2.99 4.63
N GLY A 30 -3.28 3.27 3.79
CA GLY A 30 -4.60 3.76 4.19
C GLY A 30 -4.71 5.27 4.35
N ALA A 31 -3.61 6.02 4.16
CA ALA A 31 -3.61 7.49 4.21
C ALA A 31 -3.67 8.14 2.81
N GLY A 32 -3.64 7.33 1.75
CA GLY A 32 -3.57 7.82 0.38
C GLY A 32 -4.84 7.57 -0.42
N THR A 33 -4.66 6.97 -1.59
CA THR A 33 -5.67 6.81 -2.62
C THR A 33 -6.11 5.36 -2.80
N VAL A 34 -5.40 4.39 -2.21
CA VAL A 34 -5.82 2.99 -2.27
C VAL A 34 -7.11 2.80 -1.48
N ASN A 35 -8.12 2.25 -2.14
CA ASN A 35 -9.42 2.00 -1.52
C ASN A 35 -9.47 0.62 -0.87
N ARG A 36 -10.06 0.54 0.33
CA ARG A 36 -10.28 -0.72 1.06
C ARG A 36 -11.10 -1.74 0.26
N SER A 37 -11.98 -1.31 -0.64
CA SER A 37 -12.77 -2.20 -1.50
C SER A 37 -11.94 -3.12 -2.38
N PHE A 38 -10.66 -2.82 -2.60
CA PHE A 38 -9.72 -3.73 -3.25
C PHE A 38 -9.70 -5.11 -2.57
N PHE A 39 -9.74 -5.15 -1.23
CA PHE A 39 -9.72 -6.40 -0.49
C PHE A 39 -11.04 -7.16 -0.60
N ASP A 40 -12.17 -6.49 -0.80
CA ASP A 40 -13.44 -7.16 -1.05
C ASP A 40 -13.41 -7.89 -2.40
N TRP A 41 -12.86 -7.26 -3.44
CA TRP A 41 -12.66 -7.91 -4.74
C TRP A 41 -11.64 -9.03 -4.67
N LEU A 42 -10.57 -8.84 -3.89
CA LEU A 42 -9.55 -9.88 -3.69
C LEU A 42 -10.15 -11.11 -3.02
N ARG A 43 -10.95 -10.95 -1.95
CA ARG A 43 -11.65 -12.05 -1.28
C ARG A 43 -12.64 -12.77 -2.20
N ALA A 44 -13.23 -12.07 -3.17
CA ALA A 44 -14.14 -12.66 -4.16
C ALA A 44 -13.40 -13.34 -5.34
N SER A 45 -12.08 -13.17 -5.44
CA SER A 45 -11.25 -13.81 -6.46
C SER A 45 -10.74 -15.18 -6.00
N SER A 46 -10.21 -15.98 -6.92
CA SER A 46 -9.52 -17.24 -6.63
C SER A 46 -8.05 -17.07 -6.23
N PHE A 47 -7.57 -15.83 -6.06
CA PHE A 47 -6.15 -15.56 -5.85
C PHE A 47 -5.69 -16.10 -4.51
N THR A 48 -4.65 -16.93 -4.55
CA THR A 48 -4.05 -17.60 -3.37
C THR A 48 -2.57 -17.27 -3.18
N GLY A 49 -2.03 -16.35 -3.98
CA GLY A 49 -0.65 -15.90 -3.87
C GLY A 49 -0.39 -15.00 -2.66
N PRO A 50 0.88 -14.66 -2.38
CA PRO A 50 1.26 -13.79 -1.28
C PRO A 50 0.79 -12.35 -1.47
N LEU A 51 0.42 -11.74 -0.35
CA LEU A 51 0.27 -10.30 -0.19
C LEU A 51 1.55 -9.74 0.46
N CYS A 52 2.23 -8.87 -0.27
CA CYS A 52 3.52 -8.31 0.11
C CYS A 52 3.35 -6.84 0.49
N GLN A 53 3.59 -6.51 1.76
CA GLN A 53 3.72 -5.11 2.19
C GLN A 53 4.95 -4.49 1.50
N HIS A 54 4.76 -3.38 0.79
CA HIS A 54 5.79 -2.74 -0.04
C HIS A 54 5.99 -1.27 0.38
N HIS A 55 7.25 -0.80 0.38
CA HIS A 55 7.60 0.55 0.84
C HIS A 55 8.58 1.27 -0.08
N GLU A 56 8.31 2.55 -0.36
CA GLU A 56 9.22 3.47 -1.06
C GLU A 56 9.39 4.77 -0.26
N TYR A 57 9.72 4.63 1.03
CA TYR A 57 9.61 5.66 2.06
C TYR A 57 10.76 6.66 2.12
N LYS A 58 11.27 7.08 0.96
CA LYS A 58 12.35 8.09 0.89
C LYS A 58 11.98 9.38 1.63
N GLU A 59 10.69 9.71 1.67
CA GLU A 59 10.15 10.95 2.25
C GLU A 59 9.56 10.77 3.65
N LEU A 60 9.41 9.54 4.15
CA LEU A 60 8.83 9.24 5.47
C LEU A 60 9.90 8.94 6.54
N GLY A 61 11.17 9.21 6.22
CA GLY A 61 12.32 9.08 7.12
C GLY A 61 13.12 7.79 6.95
N THR A 62 14.27 7.73 7.62
CA THR A 62 15.22 6.61 7.56
C THR A 62 15.27 5.85 8.89
N ASP A 63 15.93 4.68 8.90
CA ASP A 63 16.25 3.89 10.10
C ASP A 63 15.06 3.63 11.03
N ALA A 64 15.05 4.28 12.21
CA ALA A 64 14.03 4.09 13.24
C ALA A 64 12.66 4.59 12.76
N ALA A 65 12.62 5.73 12.07
CA ALA A 65 11.38 6.27 11.51
C ALA A 65 10.82 5.33 10.43
N MET A 66 11.69 4.83 9.55
CA MET A 66 11.29 3.87 8.52
C MET A 66 10.70 2.60 9.13
N ARG A 67 11.35 2.00 10.15
CA ARG A 67 10.82 0.82 10.85
C ARG A 67 9.50 1.08 11.56
N ALA A 68 9.31 2.28 12.12
CA ALA A 68 8.04 2.66 12.74
C ALA A 68 6.91 2.73 11.71
N ASN A 69 7.19 3.29 10.53
CA ASN A 69 6.24 3.32 9.42
C ASN A 69 5.87 1.92 8.93
N PHE A 70 6.84 1.00 8.81
CA PHE A 70 6.55 -0.40 8.42
C PHE A 70 5.59 -1.08 9.39
N LYS A 71 5.75 -0.84 10.70
CA LYS A 71 4.84 -1.38 11.73
C LYS A 71 3.45 -0.77 11.62
N LYS A 72 3.36 0.53 11.36
CA LYS A 72 2.09 1.24 11.17
C LYS A 72 1.32 0.68 9.98
N ASP A 73 1.99 0.45 8.86
CA ASP A 73 1.34 -0.11 7.68
C ASP A 73 0.89 -1.55 7.89
N LEU A 74 1.72 -2.36 8.57
CA LEU A 74 1.35 -3.74 8.89
C LEU A 74 0.10 -3.81 9.76
N ALA A 75 -0.03 -2.88 10.72
CA ALA A 75 -1.23 -2.78 11.54
C ALA A 75 -2.46 -2.42 10.69
N ALA A 76 -2.36 -1.42 9.82
CA ALA A 76 -3.46 -1.01 8.94
C ALA A 76 -3.86 -2.10 7.95
N LEU A 77 -2.88 -2.79 7.34
CA LEU A 77 -3.13 -3.92 6.44
C LEU A 77 -3.86 -5.06 7.14
N ARG A 78 -3.45 -5.41 8.37
CA ARG A 78 -4.14 -6.43 9.18
C ARG A 78 -5.57 -6.04 9.50
N GLU A 79 -5.81 -4.76 9.83
CA GLU A 79 -7.16 -4.24 10.07
C GLU A 79 -8.04 -4.33 8.81
N TRP A 80 -7.49 -4.02 7.64
CA TRP A 80 -8.26 -4.07 6.38
C TRP A 80 -8.56 -5.48 5.91
N LEU A 81 -7.67 -6.43 6.25
CA LEU A 81 -7.80 -7.86 5.93
C LEU A 81 -8.71 -8.63 6.89
N ALA A 82 -8.88 -8.16 8.12
CA ALA A 82 -9.83 -8.70 9.10
C ALA A 82 -11.28 -8.52 8.63
#